data_AF-A0A1S1RGP7-F1
#
_entry.id   AF-A0A1S1RGP7-F1
#
_cell.length_a   1.000
_cell.length_b   1.000
_cell.length_c   1.000
_cell.angle_alpha   90.00
_cell.angle_beta   90.00
_cell.angle_gamma   90.00
#
_symmetry.space_group_name_H-M   'P 1'
#
loop_
_entity.id
_entity.type
_entity.pdbx_description
1 polymer ?
#
loop_
_entity_poly.entity_id
_entity_poly.type
_entity_poly.pdbx_seq_one_letter_code
_entity_poly.pdbx_strand_id
1 'polypeptide(L)'
;MAPPREEAGVYSAIATEPYLRRDDHPSMLCALGVVPVTPLIDAATTETTLLAVRDTWQWDSAWGWDFPVMAMTATRIGRPDLAVDALLMDRPKNRYLPTGHCPQMGSFLPIYLPANGGLLAAVSLMVAGWEGAGTDLPGFPRDGSWTIRHEGFIAWP
;
A
#
# COMPACT_ATOMS: atom_id res chain seq x y z
N MET A 1 -19.33 10.39 -11.95
CA MET A 1 -19.02 9.50 -10.80
C MET A 1 -19.16 10.31 -9.52
N ALA A 2 -19.57 9.69 -8.42
CA ALA A 2 -19.66 10.37 -7.12
C ALA A 2 -18.25 10.56 -6.53
N PRO A 3 -17.93 11.71 -5.91
CA PRO A 3 -16.65 11.92 -5.25
C PRO A 3 -16.53 11.02 -4.00
N PRO A 4 -15.31 10.62 -3.62
CA PRO A 4 -15.06 9.92 -2.35
C PRO A 4 -15.45 10.82 -1.17
N ARG A 5 -15.88 10.19 -0.06
CA ARG A 5 -16.10 10.91 1.19
C ARG A 5 -14.76 11.29 1.80
N GLU A 6 -14.60 12.56 2.12
CA GLU A 6 -13.43 13.12 2.78
C GLU A 6 -13.85 13.80 4.08
N GLU A 7 -13.05 13.61 5.13
CA GLU A 7 -13.23 14.26 6.42
C GLU A 7 -11.87 14.76 6.92
N ALA A 8 -11.75 16.07 7.14
CA ALA A 8 -10.51 16.73 7.58
C ALA A 8 -9.26 16.38 6.73
N GLY A 9 -9.40 16.32 5.40
CA GLY A 9 -8.28 16.01 4.50
C GLY A 9 -7.91 14.53 4.44
N VAL A 10 -8.78 13.63 4.95
CA VAL A 10 -8.57 12.18 4.95
C VAL A 10 -9.75 11.47 4.30
N TYR A 11 -9.48 10.52 3.41
CA TYR A 11 -10.52 9.70 2.80
C TYR A 11 -11.13 8.72 3.81
N SER A 12 -12.46 8.61 3.79
CA SER A 12 -13.20 7.56 4.50
C SER A 12 -13.25 6.26 3.68
N ALA A 13 -13.46 5.12 4.33
CA ALA A 13 -13.60 3.83 3.66
C ALA A 13 -14.98 3.68 2.98
N ILE A 14 -16.04 4.20 3.59
CA ILE A 14 -17.41 4.13 3.10
C ILE A 14 -18.17 5.45 3.28
N ALA A 15 -19.26 5.63 2.53
CA ALA A 15 -20.07 6.85 2.54
C ALA A 15 -21.14 6.90 3.64
N THR A 16 -21.29 5.85 4.44
CA THR A 16 -22.27 5.71 5.53
C THR A 16 -21.58 5.41 6.86
N GLU A 17 -22.22 5.74 7.98
CA GLU A 17 -21.67 5.41 9.31
C GLU A 17 -21.33 3.91 9.41
N PRO A 18 -20.17 3.54 10.02
CA PRO A 18 -19.26 4.40 10.79
C PRO A 18 -18.20 5.16 9.95
N TYR A 19 -18.30 5.16 8.62
CA TYR A 19 -17.41 5.82 7.65
C TYR A 19 -15.98 5.29 7.57
N LEU A 20 -15.33 5.13 8.72
CA LEU A 20 -13.96 4.63 8.84
C LEU A 20 -13.81 3.86 10.14
N ARG A 21 -13.33 2.63 10.03
CA ARG A 21 -12.94 1.77 11.15
C ARG A 21 -11.43 1.55 11.10
N ARG A 22 -10.72 1.88 12.18
CA ARG A 22 -9.26 1.71 12.28
C ARG A 22 -8.83 0.29 12.61
N ASP A 23 -9.80 -0.59 12.85
CA ASP A 23 -9.59 -2.02 13.09
C ASP A 23 -9.99 -2.89 11.89
N ASP A 24 -10.36 -2.29 10.76
CA ASP A 24 -10.69 -2.95 9.49
C ASP A 24 -9.51 -2.83 8.50
N HIS A 25 -9.74 -3.07 7.21
CA HIS A 25 -8.78 -2.80 6.15
C HIS A 25 -8.70 -1.31 5.80
N PRO A 26 -7.50 -0.75 5.56
CA PRO A 26 -7.33 0.63 5.06
C PRO A 26 -7.65 0.71 3.56
N SER A 27 -8.84 0.25 3.17
CA SER A 27 -9.27 0.03 1.78
C SER A 27 -9.34 1.30 0.93
N MET A 28 -9.51 2.47 1.55
CA MET A 28 -9.46 3.76 0.85
C MET A 28 -8.11 4.02 0.17
N LEU A 29 -7.02 3.43 0.68
CA LEU A 29 -5.69 3.51 0.04
C LEU A 29 -5.66 2.81 -1.33
N CYS A 30 -6.52 1.81 -1.55
CA CYS A 30 -6.62 1.10 -2.82
C CYS A 30 -7.03 2.02 -3.98
N ALA A 31 -7.70 3.13 -3.70
CA ALA A 31 -8.20 4.07 -4.70
C ALA A 31 -7.08 4.77 -5.51
N LEU A 32 -5.84 4.74 -5.01
CA LEU A 32 -4.65 5.16 -5.77
C LEU A 32 -3.51 4.13 -5.74
N GLY A 33 -3.43 3.30 -4.70
CA GLY A 33 -2.39 2.27 -4.60
C GLY A 33 -2.62 1.09 -5.55
N VAL A 34 -3.86 0.61 -5.65
CA VAL A 34 -4.17 -0.61 -6.42
C VAL A 34 -4.75 -0.28 -7.79
N VAL A 35 -5.63 0.73 -7.86
CA VAL A 35 -6.28 1.12 -9.11
C VAL A 35 -5.49 2.25 -9.81
N PRO A 36 -5.55 2.36 -11.15
CA PRO A 36 -4.93 3.46 -11.87
C PRO A 36 -5.43 4.83 -11.42
N VAL A 37 -4.62 5.86 -11.67
CA VAL A 37 -4.97 7.26 -11.35
C VAL A 37 -6.30 7.62 -12.02
N THR A 38 -7.21 8.20 -11.23
CA THR A 38 -8.48 8.72 -11.73
C THR A 38 -8.64 10.20 -11.36
N PRO A 39 -9.47 10.97 -12.06
CA PRO A 39 -9.75 12.37 -11.71
C PRO A 39 -10.47 12.56 -10.36
N LEU A 40 -10.85 11.47 -9.67
CA LEU A 40 -11.61 11.53 -8.41
C LEU A 40 -10.73 11.54 -7.17
N ILE A 41 -9.48 11.08 -7.31
CA ILE A 41 -8.57 10.87 -6.18
C ILE A 41 -7.46 11.90 -6.25
N ASP A 42 -7.36 12.70 -5.19
CA ASP A 42 -6.33 13.70 -5.01
C ASP A 42 -5.10 13.08 -4.32
N ALA A 43 -3.91 13.37 -4.86
CA ALA A 43 -2.66 12.80 -4.35
C ALA A 43 -2.28 13.35 -2.97
N ALA A 44 -2.55 14.62 -2.69
CA ALA A 44 -2.23 15.24 -1.39
C ALA A 44 -3.17 14.75 -0.28
N THR A 45 -4.47 14.59 -0.59
CA THR A 45 -5.42 13.93 0.32
C THR A 45 -5.04 12.47 0.53
N THR A 46 -4.55 11.77 -0.50
CA THR A 46 -4.05 10.40 -0.37
C THR A 46 -2.81 10.31 0.51
N GLU A 47 -1.86 11.24 0.38
CA GLU A 47 -0.70 11.30 1.27
C GLU A 47 -1.11 11.51 2.74
N THR A 48 -1.99 12.48 2.97
CA THR A 48 -2.54 12.73 4.32
C THR A 48 -3.27 11.50 4.87
N THR A 49 -4.01 10.80 4.02
CA THR A 49 -4.70 9.54 4.36
C THR A 49 -3.72 8.43 4.70
N LEU A 50 -2.65 8.24 3.91
CA LEU A 50 -1.62 7.23 4.16
C LEU A 50 -0.92 7.47 5.48
N LEU A 51 -0.55 8.71 5.79
CA LEU A 51 0.08 9.08 7.06
C LEU A 51 -0.87 8.82 8.24
N ALA A 52 -2.15 9.19 8.11
CA ALA A 52 -3.16 8.92 9.13
C ALA A 52 -3.37 7.41 9.37
N VAL A 53 -3.37 6.60 8.32
CA VAL A 53 -3.40 5.13 8.42
C VAL A 53 -2.14 4.66 9.16
N ARG A 54 -0.95 4.98 8.66
CA ARG A 54 0.34 4.59 9.27
C ARG A 54 0.36 4.85 10.78
N ASP A 55 -0.05 6.04 11.19
CA ASP A 55 0.12 6.55 12.55
C ASP A 55 -1.01 6.13 13.51
N THR A 56 -2.21 5.83 13.01
CA THR A 56 -3.39 5.60 13.86
C THR A 56 -4.09 4.25 13.69
N TRP A 57 -3.68 3.42 12.74
CA TRP A 57 -4.30 2.10 12.55
C TRP A 57 -4.06 1.17 13.72
N GLN A 58 -5.03 0.29 14.00
CA GLN A 58 -4.86 -0.79 14.96
C GLN A 58 -4.12 -1.94 14.29
N TRP A 59 -2.80 -1.81 14.14
CA TRP A 59 -1.97 -2.76 13.36
C TRP A 59 -2.06 -4.24 13.78
N ASP A 60 -2.51 -4.54 15.00
CA ASP A 60 -2.73 -5.92 15.44
C ASP A 60 -3.96 -6.57 14.76
N SER A 61 -4.92 -5.78 14.26
CA SER A 61 -6.07 -6.25 13.49
C SER A 61 -5.80 -6.33 11.98
N ALA A 62 -4.66 -5.84 11.51
CA ALA A 62 -4.30 -5.82 10.10
C ALA A 62 -4.19 -7.22 9.48
N TRP A 63 -4.18 -7.23 8.15
CA TRP A 63 -3.96 -8.41 7.33
C TRP A 63 -2.77 -8.16 6.43
N GLY A 64 -2.07 -9.24 6.05
CA GLY A 64 -0.79 -9.10 5.34
C GLY A 64 -0.87 -8.40 3.98
N TRP A 65 -2.06 -8.21 3.39
CA TRP A 65 -2.22 -7.44 2.15
C TRP A 65 -2.30 -5.91 2.38
N ASP A 66 -2.55 -5.46 3.61
CA ASP A 66 -2.63 -4.04 3.95
C ASP A 66 -1.27 -3.35 3.74
N PHE A 67 -0.16 -4.02 4.07
CA PHE A 67 1.21 -3.47 3.96
C PHE A 67 1.65 -3.26 2.50
N PRO A 68 1.45 -4.22 1.57
CA PRO A 68 1.67 -3.96 0.16
C PRO A 68 0.79 -2.85 -0.41
N VAL A 69 -0.47 -2.71 0.05
CA VAL A 69 -1.32 -1.59 -0.38
C VAL A 69 -0.73 -0.26 0.04
N MET A 70 -0.29 -0.14 1.30
CA MET A 70 0.43 1.06 1.74
C MET A 70 1.67 1.34 0.89
N ALA A 71 2.45 0.30 0.55
CA ALA A 71 3.65 0.45 -0.27
C ALA A 71 3.33 0.94 -1.69
N MET A 72 2.29 0.38 -2.31
CA MET A 72 1.83 0.80 -3.63
C MET A 72 1.30 2.25 -3.61
N THR A 73 0.52 2.61 -2.59
CA THR A 73 0.03 3.98 -2.41
C THR A 73 1.19 4.95 -2.23
N ALA A 74 2.13 4.65 -1.34
CA ALA A 74 3.34 5.45 -1.10
C ALA A 74 4.14 5.68 -2.38
N THR A 75 4.30 4.62 -3.19
CA THR A 75 4.95 4.68 -4.50
C THR A 75 4.24 5.66 -5.45
N ARG A 76 2.90 5.57 -5.55
CA ARG A 76 2.10 6.40 -6.47
C ARG A 76 2.07 7.88 -6.08
N ILE A 77 2.22 8.21 -4.79
CA ILE A 77 2.30 9.59 -4.30
C ILE A 77 3.74 10.13 -4.21
N GLY A 78 4.75 9.38 -4.67
CA GLY A 78 6.14 9.83 -4.67
C GLY A 78 6.81 9.83 -3.30
N ARG A 79 6.42 8.91 -2.41
CA ARG A 79 6.99 8.68 -1.07
C ARG A 79 7.73 7.34 -0.98
N PRO A 80 8.85 7.17 -1.71
CA PRO A 80 9.60 5.92 -1.72
C PRO A 80 10.19 5.55 -0.35
N ASP A 81 10.41 6.53 0.52
CA ASP A 81 10.78 6.32 1.92
C ASP A 81 9.71 5.49 2.65
N LEU A 82 8.43 5.85 2.48
CA LEU A 82 7.32 5.13 3.08
C LEU A 82 7.01 3.79 2.38
N ALA A 83 7.33 3.67 1.10
CA ALA A 83 7.03 2.46 0.32
C ALA A 83 7.82 1.26 0.83
N VAL A 84 9.13 1.43 1.02
CA VAL A 84 10.00 0.38 1.58
C VAL A 84 9.65 0.13 3.06
N ASP A 85 9.44 1.18 3.84
CA ASP A 85 9.07 1.07 5.26
C ASP A 85 7.76 0.29 5.46
N ALA A 86 6.76 0.48 4.58
CA ALA A 86 5.52 -0.27 4.64
C ALA A 86 5.75 -1.77 4.47
N LEU A 87 6.57 -2.19 3.50
CA LEU A 87 6.90 -3.61 3.29
C LEU A 87 7.74 -4.20 4.43
N LEU A 88 8.55 -3.38 5.10
CA LEU A 88 9.43 -3.82 6.18
C LEU A 88 8.86 -3.55 7.58
N MET A 89 7.62 -3.09 7.69
CA MET A 89 7.01 -2.75 8.96
C MET A 89 6.99 -3.97 9.89
N ASP A 90 7.59 -3.85 11.06
CA ASP A 90 7.69 -4.94 12.04
C ASP A 90 6.34 -5.22 12.70
N ARG A 91 5.54 -6.05 12.04
CA ARG A 91 4.21 -6.48 12.50
C ARG A 91 4.04 -7.98 12.30
N PRO A 92 3.36 -8.69 13.23
CA PRO A 92 3.14 -10.14 13.11
C PRO A 92 2.48 -10.56 11.79
N LYS A 93 1.62 -9.69 11.24
CA LYS A 93 0.83 -9.91 10.02
C LYS A 93 1.59 -9.57 8.73
N ASN A 94 2.78 -8.97 8.83
CA ASN A 94 3.67 -8.64 7.72
C ASN A 94 4.89 -9.58 7.64
N ARG A 95 4.91 -10.64 8.46
CA ARG A 95 6.05 -11.55 8.57
C ARG A 95 5.92 -12.73 7.61
N TYR A 96 6.95 -12.92 6.80
CA TYR A 96 7.08 -14.06 5.91
C TYR A 96 7.92 -15.17 6.57
N LEU A 97 7.46 -16.42 6.45
CA LEU A 97 8.16 -17.59 6.95
C LEU A 97 9.33 -17.97 6.03
N PRO A 98 10.27 -18.84 6.47
CA PRO A 98 11.33 -19.36 5.60
C PRO A 98 10.83 -20.07 4.34
N THR A 99 9.58 -20.54 4.35
CA THR A 99 8.89 -21.10 3.18
C THR A 99 8.45 -20.04 2.16
N GLY A 100 8.63 -18.75 2.46
CA GLY A 100 8.20 -17.63 1.65
C GLY A 100 6.72 -17.27 1.83
N HIS A 101 5.94 -17.99 2.65
CA HIS A 101 4.52 -17.71 2.87
C HIS A 101 4.28 -16.76 4.04
N CYS A 102 3.29 -15.88 3.91
CA CYS A 102 2.79 -15.05 5.00
C CYS A 102 1.54 -15.70 5.62
N PRO A 103 1.56 -16.09 6.91
CA PRO A 103 0.38 -16.59 7.61
C PRO A 103 -0.50 -15.43 8.11
N GLN A 104 -1.81 -15.64 8.20
CA GLN A 104 -2.66 -14.75 8.99
C GLN A 104 -2.67 -15.25 10.44
N MET A 105 -1.68 -14.79 11.21
CA MET A 105 -1.42 -15.20 12.60
C MET A 105 -2.69 -15.13 13.47
N GLY A 106 -3.00 -16.18 14.23
CA GLY A 106 -4.21 -16.23 15.07
C GLY A 106 -5.52 -16.51 14.30
N SER A 107 -5.43 -16.94 13.04
CA SER A 107 -6.57 -17.43 12.26
C SER A 107 -6.34 -18.86 11.74
N PHE A 108 -7.31 -19.42 11.02
CA PHE A 108 -7.23 -20.72 10.35
C PHE A 108 -6.50 -20.66 8.99
N LEU A 109 -5.90 -19.52 8.63
CA LEU A 109 -5.23 -19.28 7.35
C LEU A 109 -3.69 -19.30 7.54
N PRO A 110 -3.05 -20.48 7.55
CA PRO A 110 -1.59 -20.60 7.68
C PRO A 110 -0.83 -20.10 6.44
N ILE A 111 -1.52 -20.01 5.30
CA ILE A 111 -1.01 -19.42 4.06
C ILE A 111 -2.05 -18.43 3.59
N TYR A 112 -1.74 -17.14 3.68
CA TYR A 112 -2.60 -16.07 3.23
C TYR A 112 -2.03 -15.46 1.95
N LEU A 113 -2.41 -16.05 0.81
CA LEU A 113 -1.89 -15.69 -0.51
C LEU A 113 -2.08 -14.22 -0.92
N PRO A 114 -3.11 -13.47 -0.46
CA PRO A 114 -3.20 -12.05 -0.78
C PRO A 114 -2.01 -11.23 -0.26
N ALA A 115 -1.40 -11.60 0.87
CA ALA A 115 -0.16 -10.96 1.33
C ALA A 115 1.02 -11.25 0.39
N ASN A 116 1.16 -12.52 -0.03
CA ASN A 116 2.20 -12.92 -0.97
C ASN A 116 2.05 -12.25 -2.34
N GLY A 117 0.85 -12.31 -2.92
CA GLY A 117 0.55 -11.67 -4.21
C GLY A 117 0.66 -10.15 -4.13
N GLY A 118 0.20 -9.56 -3.02
CA GLY A 118 0.33 -8.14 -2.74
C GLY A 118 1.79 -7.70 -2.72
N LEU A 119 2.67 -8.42 -2.02
CA LEU A 119 4.11 -8.10 -2.00
C LEU A 119 4.71 -8.09 -3.40
N LEU A 120 4.42 -9.12 -4.21
CA LEU A 120 4.92 -9.20 -5.59
C LEU A 120 4.38 -8.05 -6.45
N ALA A 121 3.08 -7.73 -6.31
CA ALA A 121 2.46 -6.62 -7.00
C ALA A 121 3.10 -5.28 -6.60
N ALA A 122 3.29 -5.03 -5.30
CA ALA A 122 3.92 -3.83 -4.79
C ALA A 122 5.35 -3.67 -5.32
N VAL A 123 6.18 -4.71 -5.22
CA VAL A 123 7.55 -4.66 -5.77
C VAL A 123 7.55 -4.39 -7.27
N SER A 124 6.64 -5.01 -8.03
CA SER A 124 6.54 -4.75 -9.47
C SER A 124 6.21 -3.29 -9.79
N LEU A 125 5.29 -2.67 -9.03
CA LEU A 125 4.95 -1.24 -9.18
C LEU A 125 6.10 -0.33 -8.72
N MET A 126 6.74 -0.66 -7.60
CA MET A 126 7.88 0.09 -7.05
C MET A 126 9.07 0.12 -8.02
N VAL A 127 9.27 -0.96 -8.77
CA VAL A 127 10.34 -1.11 -9.75
C VAL A 127 9.95 -0.52 -11.11
N ALA A 128 8.86 -0.99 -11.71
CA ALA A 128 8.51 -0.67 -13.10
C ALA A 128 7.68 0.61 -13.24
N GLY A 129 7.12 1.12 -12.15
CA GLY A 129 6.20 2.23 -12.17
C GLY A 129 4.94 1.93 -12.98
N TRP A 130 4.40 2.98 -13.58
CA TRP A 130 3.19 2.97 -14.38
C TRP A 130 3.32 3.87 -15.61
N GLU A 131 2.37 3.78 -16.53
CA GLU A 131 2.31 4.66 -17.70
C GLU A 131 2.28 6.13 -17.27
N GLY A 132 3.31 6.89 -17.66
CA GLY A 132 3.43 8.30 -17.31
C GLY A 132 4.00 8.60 -15.91
N ALA A 133 4.52 7.60 -15.18
CA ALA A 133 5.19 7.81 -13.87
C ALA A 133 6.37 8.80 -13.94
N GLY A 134 7.01 8.93 -15.11
CA GLY A 134 8.08 9.89 -15.38
C GLY A 134 9.38 9.65 -14.60
N THR A 135 9.43 8.60 -13.77
CA THR A 135 10.47 8.35 -12.78
C THR A 135 10.83 6.87 -12.80
N ASP A 136 12.12 6.57 -13.01
CA ASP A 136 12.64 5.20 -12.88
C ASP A 136 12.70 4.77 -11.40
N LEU A 137 12.38 3.51 -11.11
CA LEU A 137 12.34 2.95 -9.75
C LEU A 137 11.53 3.81 -8.74
N PRO A 138 10.26 4.15 -9.02
CA PRO A 138 9.52 5.16 -8.25
C PRO A 138 9.29 4.79 -6.77
N GLY A 139 9.37 3.51 -6.43
CA GLY A 139 9.14 3.03 -5.07
C GLY A 139 10.39 2.92 -4.20
N PHE A 140 11.58 3.30 -4.70
CA PHE A 140 12.83 3.17 -3.95
C PHE A 140 13.50 4.51 -3.66
N PRO A 141 14.05 4.70 -2.43
CA PRO A 141 14.78 5.92 -2.09
C PRO A 141 15.97 6.16 -3.01
N ARG A 142 16.18 7.44 -3.38
CA ARG A 142 17.27 7.88 -4.27
C ARG A 142 18.48 8.44 -3.52
N ASP A 143 18.52 8.24 -2.20
CA ASP A 143 19.58 8.71 -1.30
C ASP A 143 20.80 7.76 -1.25
N GLY A 144 20.78 6.67 -2.04
CA GLY A 144 21.84 5.68 -2.10
C GLY A 144 21.73 4.56 -1.06
N SER A 145 20.68 4.55 -0.22
CA SER A 145 20.43 3.47 0.74
C SER A 145 20.12 2.12 0.07
N TRP A 146 19.61 2.15 -1.17
CA TRP A 146 19.28 0.98 -1.96
C TRP A 146 20.00 0.97 -3.31
N THR A 147 20.59 -0.18 -3.66
CA THR A 147 21.07 -0.46 -5.02
C THR A 147 20.17 -1.51 -5.64
N ILE A 148 19.39 -1.12 -6.66
CA ILE A 148 18.36 -1.97 -7.25
C ILE A 148 18.82 -2.52 -8.60
N ARG A 149 18.51 -3.80 -8.85
CA ARG A 149 18.61 -4.45 -10.16
C ARG A 149 17.32 -5.20 -10.42
N HIS A 150 16.79 -5.07 -11.63
CA HIS A 150 15.56 -5.72 -12.03
C HIS A 150 15.56 -6.01 -13.53
N GLU A 151 14.71 -6.95 -13.95
CA GLU A 151 14.49 -7.31 -15.34
C GLU A 151 13.06 -7.81 -15.52
N GLY A 152 12.55 -7.79 -16.75
CA GLY A 152 11.31 -8.48 -17.11
C GLY A 152 9.99 -7.89 -16.56
N PHE A 153 10.03 -6.80 -15.79
CA PHE A 153 8.80 -6.11 -15.35
C PHE A 153 8.23 -5.20 -16.43
N ILE A 154 6.90 -5.14 -16.48
CA ILE A 154 6.13 -4.27 -17.38
C ILE A 154 5.52 -3.16 -16.52
N ALA A 155 5.52 -1.94 -17.03
CA ALA A 155 4.87 -0.81 -16.38
C ALA A 155 3.38 -1.09 -16.17
N TRP A 156 2.87 -0.68 -15.01
CA TRP A 156 1.45 -0.77 -14.71
C TRP A 156 0.64 0.22 -15.57
N PRO A 157 -0.67 -0.03 -15.76
CA PRO A 157 -1.57 0.99 -16.27
C PRO A 157 -1.71 2.19 -15.32
#